data_AF-A0A521YTI0-F1
#
_entry.id   AF-A0A521YTI0-F1
#
_cell.length_a   1.000
_cell.length_b   1.000
_cell.length_c   1.000
_cell.angle_alpha   90.00
_cell.angle_beta   90.00
_cell.angle_gamma   90.00
#
_symmetry.space_group_name_H-M   'P 1'
#
loop_
_entity.id
_entity.type
_entity.pdbx_description
1 polymer ?
#
loop_
_entity_poly.entity_id
_entity_poly.type
_entity_poly.pdbx_seq_one_letter_code
_entity_poly.pdbx_strand_id
1 'polypeptide(L)'
;MHAMLAPSEARDPTIDLLVARARAYRPLSLLHLHLDALELRGFVEDWGTVGWQEIVSIAAHRIFGELHDRWRPGDGTVYAEFTSDQQLEWSTASDERRSEIDNFYLRFEPDIRNLLEGGGAHPKFAYASSRADVLPAHMHRFLFALGMDENFWVGDRLLTWALDLATAGLAAYALAWTDRYRLLGPCITDEGLFLRAIDALFFSSRRVGMDLGVKCPDAYFDEIVEDLQVAMELCSPHWPRTAYKVFKRCRQSYLIELSQLGLSLEQVEDICDSIIERRPFVYRRVRTDHGE
;
A
#
# COMPACT_ATOMS: atom_id res chain seq x y z
N MET A 1 12.08 11.59 -1.52
CA MET A 1 12.35 12.17 -2.86
C MET A 1 13.75 12.72 -3.02
N HIS A 2 14.36 13.32 -1.98
CA HIS A 2 15.77 13.73 -2.02
C HIS A 2 16.75 12.57 -2.29
N ALA A 3 16.32 11.30 -2.15
CA ALA A 3 17.07 10.10 -2.53
C ALA A 3 16.66 9.54 -3.92
N MET A 4 15.36 9.35 -4.20
CA MET A 4 14.91 8.73 -5.47
C MET A 4 15.15 9.59 -6.71
N LEU A 5 14.85 10.89 -6.64
CA LEU A 5 15.03 11.81 -7.77
C LEU A 5 16.13 12.84 -7.51
N ALA A 6 16.72 12.85 -6.31
CA ALA A 6 17.87 13.63 -5.82
C ALA A 6 18.49 14.63 -6.81
N PRO A 7 18.59 15.93 -6.46
CA PRO A 7 19.30 16.88 -7.30
C PRO A 7 20.76 16.51 -7.51
N SER A 8 21.14 16.37 -8.78
CA SER A 8 22.54 16.59 -9.16
C SER A 8 22.82 18.08 -9.10
N GLU A 9 24.10 18.44 -9.08
CA GLU A 9 24.58 19.82 -9.29
C GLU A 9 24.03 20.51 -10.57
N ALA A 10 23.43 19.76 -11.51
CA ALA A 10 22.68 20.31 -12.63
C ALA A 10 21.41 21.05 -12.15
N ARG A 11 21.41 22.37 -12.32
CA ARG A 11 20.31 23.28 -11.97
C ARG A 11 19.02 23.03 -12.77
N ASP A 12 19.12 22.41 -13.96
CA ASP A 12 17.99 22.14 -14.85
C ASP A 12 17.97 20.67 -15.30
N PRO A 13 17.26 19.77 -14.56
CA PRO A 13 17.13 18.39 -14.99
C PRO A 13 16.21 18.29 -16.22
N THR A 14 16.50 17.34 -17.10
CA THR A 14 15.58 16.94 -18.19
C THR A 14 14.71 15.77 -17.74
N ILE A 15 13.56 15.58 -18.38
CA ILE A 15 12.67 14.43 -18.14
C ILE A 15 13.44 13.11 -18.32
N ASP A 16 14.25 12.99 -19.37
CA ASP A 16 15.03 11.77 -19.64
C ASP A 16 16.01 11.44 -18.51
N LEU A 17 16.64 12.46 -17.91
CA LEU A 17 17.52 12.28 -16.77
C LEU A 17 16.76 11.76 -15.54
N LEU A 18 15.58 12.33 -15.26
CA LEU A 18 14.74 11.90 -14.14
C LEU A 18 14.23 10.45 -14.35
N VAL A 19 13.84 10.10 -15.57
CA VAL A 19 13.45 8.73 -15.93
C VAL A 19 14.63 7.76 -15.77
N ALA A 20 15.83 8.14 -16.20
CA ALA A 20 17.02 7.31 -16.04
C ALA A 20 17.35 7.09 -14.55
N ARG A 21 17.23 8.12 -13.72
CA ARG A 21 17.40 8.01 -12.26
C ARG A 21 16.36 7.11 -11.62
N ALA A 22 15.09 7.31 -11.94
CA ALA A 22 14.02 6.48 -11.45
C ALA A 22 14.28 5.00 -11.79
N ARG A 23 14.72 4.68 -13.01
CA ARG A 23 15.08 3.30 -13.40
C ARG A 23 16.28 2.74 -12.62
N ALA A 24 17.26 3.57 -12.29
CA ALA A 24 18.44 3.18 -11.53
C ALA A 24 18.19 3.06 -10.02
N TYR A 25 17.19 3.80 -9.50
CA TYR A 25 16.81 3.78 -8.09
C TYR A 25 16.50 2.36 -7.61
N ARG A 26 16.99 2.01 -6.42
CA ARG A 26 16.62 0.81 -5.68
C ARG A 26 16.41 1.21 -4.22
N PRO A 27 15.26 0.88 -3.60
CA PRO A 27 15.07 1.18 -2.20
C PRO A 27 16.02 0.33 -1.33
N LEU A 28 16.56 0.92 -0.25
CA LEU A 28 17.40 0.20 0.70
C LEU A 28 16.61 -0.81 1.55
N SER A 29 15.33 -0.51 1.76
CA SER A 29 14.39 -1.33 2.52
C SER A 29 12.95 -0.96 2.15
N LEU A 30 11.99 -1.76 2.61
CA LEU A 30 10.57 -1.43 2.50
C LEU A 30 10.23 -0.09 3.16
N LEU A 31 10.81 0.14 4.33
CA LEU A 31 10.65 1.38 5.06
C LEU A 31 11.17 2.58 4.25
N HIS A 32 12.33 2.43 3.59
CA HIS A 32 12.86 3.49 2.72
C HIS A 32 11.91 3.81 1.56
N LEU A 33 11.33 2.78 0.92
CA LEU A 33 10.33 2.96 -0.13
C LEU A 33 9.07 3.67 0.38
N HIS A 34 8.61 3.30 1.58
CA HIS A 34 7.46 3.91 2.24
C HIS A 34 7.68 5.40 2.55
N LEU A 35 8.84 5.75 3.11
CA LEU A 35 9.21 7.14 3.37
C LEU A 35 9.33 7.95 2.08
N ASP A 36 9.87 7.37 1.01
CA ASP A 36 9.89 8.01 -0.30
C ASP A 36 8.47 8.25 -0.85
N ALA A 37 7.52 7.33 -0.60
CA ALA A 37 6.12 7.50 -0.97
C ALA A 37 5.41 8.58 -0.12
N LEU A 38 5.71 8.68 1.17
CA LEU A 38 5.22 9.76 2.04
C LEU A 38 5.69 11.13 1.54
N GLU A 39 6.97 11.27 1.21
CA GLU A 39 7.50 12.52 0.66
C GLU A 39 6.87 12.84 -0.70
N LEU A 40 6.70 11.82 -1.55
CA LEU A 40 6.03 11.97 -2.84
C LEU A 40 4.59 12.47 -2.69
N ARG A 41 3.86 11.97 -1.68
CA ARG A 41 2.47 12.36 -1.41
C ARG A 41 2.30 13.85 -1.14
N GLY A 42 3.27 14.48 -0.47
CA GLY A 42 3.29 15.92 -0.19
C GLY A 42 3.97 16.78 -1.26
N PHE A 43 4.48 16.19 -2.35
CA PHE A 43 5.31 16.88 -3.33
C PHE A 43 4.48 17.77 -4.28
N VAL A 44 4.87 19.05 -4.41
CA VAL A 44 4.13 20.06 -5.21
C VAL A 44 5.00 21.04 -5.99
N GLU A 45 6.31 20.90 -5.87
CA GLU A 45 7.28 21.88 -6.37
C GLU A 45 7.74 21.50 -7.78
N ASP A 46 7.80 22.48 -8.67
CA ASP A 46 8.42 22.29 -9.98
C ASP A 46 9.94 22.17 -9.81
N TRP A 47 10.61 21.45 -10.71
CA TRP A 47 12.05 21.33 -10.67
C TRP A 47 12.69 21.80 -11.97
N GLY A 48 13.19 23.03 -11.94
CA GLY A 48 13.77 23.70 -13.10
C GLY A 48 12.69 23.88 -14.16
N THR A 49 12.81 23.15 -15.26
CA THR A 49 11.85 23.19 -16.38
C THR A 49 10.81 22.06 -16.35
N VAL A 50 10.95 21.11 -15.42
CA VAL A 50 10.04 19.96 -15.29
C VAL A 50 8.94 20.29 -14.29
N GLY A 51 7.68 20.16 -14.71
CA GLY A 51 6.53 20.36 -13.84
C GLY A 51 6.44 19.30 -12.75
N TRP A 52 5.88 19.69 -11.60
CA TRP A 52 5.69 18.77 -10.47
C TRP A 52 4.86 17.53 -10.84
N GLN A 53 3.90 17.65 -11.75
CA GLN A 53 3.09 16.51 -12.20
C GLN A 53 3.94 15.43 -12.89
N GLU A 54 4.87 15.83 -13.75
CA GLU A 54 5.78 14.90 -14.41
C GLU A 54 6.71 14.23 -13.40
N ILE A 55 7.23 14.99 -12.43
CA ILE A 55 8.08 14.46 -11.35
C ILE A 55 7.31 13.42 -10.54
N VAL A 56 6.08 13.76 -10.12
CA VAL A 56 5.22 12.86 -9.35
C VAL A 56 4.89 11.61 -10.16
N SER A 57 4.59 11.77 -11.43
CA SER A 57 4.31 10.64 -12.32
C SER A 57 5.50 9.69 -12.42
N ILE A 58 6.71 10.20 -12.70
CA ILE A 58 7.92 9.37 -12.79
C ILE A 58 8.18 8.62 -11.48
N ALA A 59 8.08 9.32 -10.36
CA ALA A 59 8.27 8.79 -9.01
C ALA A 59 7.24 7.71 -8.66
N ALA A 60 5.94 7.98 -8.85
CA ALA A 60 4.86 7.05 -8.54
C ALA A 60 4.96 5.76 -9.37
N HIS A 61 5.21 5.89 -10.69
CA HIS A 61 5.42 4.73 -11.55
C HIS A 61 6.62 3.90 -11.11
N ARG A 62 7.67 4.53 -10.56
CA ARG A 62 8.81 3.79 -10.04
C ARG A 62 8.47 3.00 -8.77
N ILE A 63 7.79 3.63 -7.82
CA ILE A 63 7.32 2.96 -6.59
C ILE A 63 6.41 1.78 -6.94
N PHE A 64 5.48 1.98 -7.87
CA PHE A 64 4.64 0.90 -8.38
C PHE A 64 5.43 -0.22 -9.05
N GLY A 65 6.49 0.10 -9.80
CA GLY A 65 7.38 -0.90 -10.38
C GLY A 65 8.08 -1.74 -9.31
N GLU A 66 8.60 -1.12 -8.25
CA GLU A 66 9.21 -1.83 -7.12
C GLU A 66 8.21 -2.76 -6.41
N LEU A 67 7.01 -2.25 -6.11
CA LEU A 67 5.95 -3.05 -5.49
C LEU A 67 5.50 -4.20 -6.39
N HIS A 68 5.40 -3.95 -7.69
CA HIS A 68 5.05 -4.98 -8.67
C HIS A 68 6.09 -6.08 -8.74
N ASP A 69 7.39 -5.75 -8.79
CA ASP A 69 8.45 -6.77 -8.82
C ASP A 69 8.48 -7.59 -7.52
N ARG A 70 8.10 -6.99 -6.39
CA ARG A 70 7.96 -7.71 -5.11
C ARG A 70 6.75 -8.64 -5.06
N TRP A 71 5.60 -8.21 -5.57
CA TRP A 71 4.31 -8.86 -5.37
C TRP A 71 3.71 -9.52 -6.62
N ARG A 72 4.48 -9.63 -7.71
CA ARG A 72 3.99 -10.25 -8.95
C ARG A 72 3.53 -11.68 -8.68
N PRO A 73 2.31 -12.10 -9.06
CA PRO A 73 1.79 -13.43 -8.72
C PRO A 73 2.67 -14.61 -9.15
N GLY A 74 3.42 -14.47 -10.24
CA GLY A 74 4.25 -15.53 -10.80
C GLY A 74 5.63 -15.67 -10.16
N ASP A 75 6.34 -14.56 -9.98
CA ASP A 75 7.76 -14.53 -9.61
C ASP A 75 8.10 -13.41 -8.60
N GLY A 76 7.10 -12.90 -7.89
CA GLY A 76 7.27 -11.87 -6.87
C GLY A 76 8.28 -12.29 -5.80
N THR A 77 9.27 -11.43 -5.54
CA THR A 77 10.39 -11.76 -4.64
C THR A 77 9.95 -11.94 -3.19
N VAL A 78 8.87 -11.27 -2.77
CA VAL A 78 8.43 -11.23 -1.37
C VAL A 78 7.99 -12.61 -0.85
N TYR A 79 7.48 -13.48 -1.73
CA TYR A 79 6.95 -14.77 -1.30
C TYR A 79 8.03 -15.70 -0.75
N ALA A 80 9.22 -15.65 -1.34
CA ALA A 80 10.38 -16.40 -0.87
C ALA A 80 10.98 -15.83 0.43
N GLU A 81 10.73 -14.54 0.72
CA GLU A 81 11.17 -13.88 1.97
C GLU A 81 10.27 -14.25 3.16
N PHE A 82 9.02 -14.62 2.90
CA PHE A 82 8.05 -14.91 3.96
C PHE A 82 8.32 -16.22 4.68
N THR A 83 8.15 -16.17 6.01
CA THR A 83 8.08 -17.38 6.85
C THR A 83 7.03 -18.33 6.27
N SER A 84 7.35 -19.60 6.05
CA SER A 84 6.40 -20.58 5.50
C SER A 84 5.30 -20.98 6.50
N ASP A 85 4.16 -21.51 6.03
CA ASP A 85 3.08 -21.97 6.93
C ASP A 85 3.57 -23.06 7.89
N GLN A 86 4.45 -23.94 7.40
CA GLN A 86 5.06 -25.00 8.19
C GLN A 86 6.02 -24.45 9.24
N GLN A 87 6.84 -23.46 8.90
CA GLN A 87 7.73 -22.80 9.87
C GLN A 87 6.92 -22.07 10.96
N LEU A 88 5.81 -21.42 10.59
CA LEU A 88 4.90 -20.80 11.54
C LEU A 88 4.26 -21.84 12.47
N GLU A 89 3.73 -22.94 11.93
CA GLU A 89 3.17 -24.04 12.73
C GLU A 89 4.24 -24.57 13.71
N TRP A 90 5.44 -24.85 13.22
CA TRP A 90 6.55 -25.33 14.04
C TRP A 90 6.93 -24.36 15.17
N SER A 91 7.03 -23.07 14.86
CA SER A 91 7.44 -22.04 15.83
C SER A 91 6.42 -21.86 16.96
N THR A 92 5.13 -22.05 16.65
CA THR A 92 4.02 -21.84 17.59
C THR A 92 3.52 -23.13 18.26
N ALA A 93 3.92 -24.30 17.75
CA ALA A 93 3.53 -25.61 18.27
C ALA A 93 4.08 -25.88 19.69
N SER A 94 3.29 -26.62 20.49
CA SER A 94 3.78 -27.21 21.74
C SER A 94 4.81 -28.30 21.48
N ASP A 95 5.55 -28.71 22.51
CA ASP A 95 6.57 -29.76 22.38
C ASP A 95 5.95 -31.11 21.95
N GLU A 96 4.74 -31.43 22.40
CA GLU A 96 4.00 -32.62 21.92
C GLU A 96 3.68 -32.51 20.43
N ARG A 97 3.17 -31.34 19.99
CA ARG A 97 2.81 -31.12 18.59
C ARG A 97 4.03 -31.12 17.68
N ARG A 98 5.16 -30.56 18.12
CA ARG A 98 6.45 -30.65 17.40
C ARG A 98 6.89 -32.10 17.25
N SER A 99 6.77 -32.90 18.31
CA SER A 99 7.07 -34.33 18.27
C SER A 99 6.17 -35.08 17.27
N GLU A 100 4.89 -34.73 17.17
CA GLU A 100 4.00 -35.29 16.14
C GLU A 100 4.41 -34.91 14.72
N ILE A 101 4.76 -33.64 14.50
CA ILE A 101 5.22 -33.12 13.21
C ILE A 101 6.52 -33.83 12.79
N ASP A 102 7.47 -34.00 13.72
CA ASP A 102 8.71 -34.75 13.48
C ASP A 102 8.42 -36.20 13.10
N ASN A 103 7.56 -36.87 13.88
CA ASN A 103 7.15 -38.25 13.61
C ASN A 103 6.39 -38.44 12.30
N PHE A 104 5.78 -37.37 11.77
CA PHE A 104 5.16 -37.38 10.45
C PHE A 104 6.21 -37.33 9.35
N TYR A 105 7.19 -36.41 9.44
CA TYR A 105 8.23 -36.25 8.41
C TYR A 105 9.22 -37.41 8.36
N LEU A 106 9.54 -38.03 9.51
CA LEU A 106 10.38 -39.23 9.59
C LEU A 106 9.84 -40.44 8.80
N ARG A 107 8.59 -40.39 8.30
CA ARG A 107 7.97 -41.46 7.50
C ARG A 107 8.36 -41.42 6.01
N PHE A 108 9.03 -40.37 5.56
CA PHE A 108 9.43 -40.20 4.16
C PHE A 108 10.94 -40.39 3.99
N GLU A 109 11.35 -41.16 2.98
CA GLU A 109 12.74 -41.28 2.54
C GLU A 109 12.87 -40.82 1.07
N PRO A 110 13.73 -39.83 0.76
CA PRO A 110 14.54 -39.03 1.69
C PRO A 110 13.67 -38.10 2.56
N ASP A 111 14.24 -37.59 3.66
CA ASP A 111 13.59 -36.59 4.50
C ASP A 111 13.24 -35.36 3.64
N ILE A 112 11.94 -35.15 3.43
CA ILE A 112 11.40 -34.05 2.62
C ILE A 112 11.17 -32.78 3.41
N ARG A 113 11.48 -32.76 4.72
CA ARG A 113 11.27 -31.61 5.60
C ARG A 113 11.91 -30.35 5.05
N ASN A 114 13.18 -30.40 4.67
CA ASN A 114 13.90 -29.26 4.07
C ASN A 114 13.27 -28.79 2.76
N LEU A 115 12.63 -29.70 2.02
CA LEU A 115 12.00 -29.40 0.73
C LEU A 115 10.66 -28.69 0.91
N LEU A 116 9.97 -28.93 2.03
CA LEU A 116 8.70 -28.30 2.38
C LEU A 116 8.90 -27.03 3.25
N GLU A 117 9.94 -27.00 4.08
CA GLU A 117 10.32 -25.84 4.89
C GLU A 117 10.91 -24.70 4.04
N GLY A 118 11.53 -25.02 2.89
CA GLY A 118 12.10 -24.04 1.96
C GLY A 118 11.07 -23.37 1.04
N GLY A 119 9.79 -23.77 1.10
CA GLY A 119 8.74 -23.16 0.30
C GLY A 119 8.29 -21.82 0.90
N GLY A 120 8.50 -20.73 0.18
CA GLY A 120 7.91 -19.43 0.54
C GLY A 120 6.39 -19.46 0.64
N ALA A 121 5.78 -18.40 1.17
CA ALA A 121 4.34 -18.33 1.37
C ALA A 121 3.65 -17.54 0.26
N HIS A 122 2.53 -18.05 -0.27
CA HIS A 122 1.74 -17.39 -1.31
C HIS A 122 0.27 -17.15 -0.90
N PRO A 123 -0.29 -15.96 -1.17
CA PRO A 123 -1.71 -15.72 -0.96
C PRO A 123 -2.56 -16.40 -2.04
N LYS A 124 -3.84 -16.56 -1.75
CA LYS A 124 -4.86 -16.95 -2.72
C LYS A 124 -5.17 -15.78 -3.66
N PHE A 125 -4.56 -15.82 -4.84
CA PHE A 125 -4.82 -14.85 -5.91
C PHE A 125 -6.24 -14.89 -6.50
N ALA A 126 -7.14 -15.76 -6.03
CA ALA A 126 -8.51 -15.86 -6.55
C ALA A 126 -9.32 -14.56 -6.37
N TYR A 127 -8.95 -13.73 -5.39
CA TYR A 127 -9.60 -12.45 -5.10
C TYR A 127 -9.00 -11.28 -5.89
N ALA A 128 -7.77 -11.42 -6.40
CA ALA A 128 -7.14 -10.45 -7.28
C ALA A 128 -7.52 -10.79 -8.73
N SER A 129 -8.28 -9.92 -9.37
CA SER A 129 -8.81 -10.15 -10.73
C SER A 129 -7.68 -10.49 -11.73
N SER A 130 -7.76 -11.69 -12.32
CA SER A 130 -6.83 -12.30 -13.29
C SER A 130 -5.36 -12.43 -12.85
N ARG A 131 -4.91 -13.68 -12.68
CA ARG A 131 -3.51 -14.06 -12.43
C ARG A 131 -2.50 -13.59 -13.49
N ALA A 132 -2.96 -13.09 -14.64
CA ALA A 132 -2.14 -12.98 -15.84
C ALA A 132 -1.39 -11.64 -15.97
N ASP A 133 -1.96 -10.49 -15.61
CA ASP A 133 -1.37 -9.20 -16.00
C ASP A 133 -1.71 -8.09 -15.00
N VAL A 134 -1.19 -8.18 -13.77
CA VAL A 134 -1.27 -7.04 -12.83
C VAL A 134 -0.31 -5.97 -13.33
N LEU A 135 -0.84 -4.94 -13.99
CA LEU A 135 -0.02 -3.80 -14.39
C LEU A 135 0.49 -3.06 -13.14
N PRO A 136 1.74 -2.56 -13.14
CA PRO A 136 2.29 -1.80 -12.01
C PRO A 136 1.39 -0.65 -11.55
N ALA A 137 0.72 0.04 -12.49
CA ALA A 137 -0.18 1.15 -12.18
C ALA A 137 -1.42 0.77 -11.34
N HIS A 138 -1.69 -0.52 -11.14
CA HIS A 138 -2.82 -1.02 -10.36
C HIS A 138 -2.40 -1.75 -9.07
N MET A 139 -1.15 -1.57 -8.63
CA MET A 139 -0.62 -2.28 -7.46
C MET A 139 -1.39 -2.01 -6.18
N HIS A 140 -1.91 -0.80 -5.96
CA HIS A 140 -2.73 -0.49 -4.78
C HIS A 140 -4.02 -1.31 -4.76
N ARG A 141 -4.71 -1.44 -5.90
CA ARG A 141 -5.93 -2.26 -6.01
C ARG A 141 -5.62 -3.74 -5.85
N PHE A 142 -4.52 -4.19 -6.46
CA PHE A 142 -4.07 -5.57 -6.35
C PHE A 142 -3.74 -5.95 -4.90
N LEU A 143 -2.90 -5.16 -4.23
CA LEU A 143 -2.54 -5.37 -2.83
C LEU A 143 -3.77 -5.27 -1.92
N PHE A 144 -4.69 -4.35 -2.19
CA PHE A 144 -5.96 -4.26 -1.46
C PHE A 144 -6.77 -5.56 -1.60
N ALA A 145 -6.90 -6.08 -2.83
CA ALA A 145 -7.60 -7.33 -3.11
C ALA A 145 -6.93 -8.57 -2.48
N LEU A 146 -5.62 -8.55 -2.25
CA LEU A 146 -4.96 -9.63 -1.51
C LEU A 146 -5.40 -9.66 -0.04
N GLY A 147 -5.76 -8.51 0.54
CA GLY A 147 -6.28 -8.40 1.92
C GLY A 147 -7.48 -9.31 2.23
N MET A 148 -8.11 -9.83 1.19
CA MET A 148 -9.25 -10.75 1.25
C MET A 148 -8.87 -12.18 1.64
N ASP A 149 -7.59 -12.56 1.53
CA ASP A 149 -7.11 -13.88 1.98
C ASP A 149 -6.82 -13.90 3.48
N GLU A 150 -7.87 -14.09 4.27
CA GLU A 150 -7.82 -14.04 5.73
C GLU A 150 -6.79 -14.94 6.41
N ASN A 151 -6.44 -16.06 5.76
CA ASN A 151 -5.57 -17.09 6.34
C ASN A 151 -4.09 -16.81 6.08
N PHE A 152 -3.79 -15.99 5.08
CA PHE A 152 -2.42 -15.71 4.67
C PHE A 152 -1.71 -14.70 5.58
N TRP A 153 -2.46 -13.75 6.14
CA TRP A 153 -1.94 -12.60 6.87
C TRP A 153 -1.60 -12.91 8.34
N VAL A 154 -0.47 -13.59 8.51
CA VAL A 154 0.08 -14.02 9.80
C VAL A 154 1.58 -13.69 9.88
N GLY A 155 2.11 -13.55 11.10
CA GLY A 155 3.53 -13.27 11.33
C GLY A 155 4.04 -12.00 10.63
N ASP A 156 5.20 -12.12 9.98
CA ASP A 156 5.89 -11.09 9.21
C ASP A 156 5.12 -10.60 7.98
N ARG A 157 4.22 -11.44 7.46
CA ARG A 157 3.48 -11.19 6.21
C ARG A 157 2.50 -10.02 6.34
N LEU A 158 1.85 -9.89 7.50
CA LEU A 158 0.83 -8.87 7.74
C LEU A 158 1.45 -7.46 7.71
N LEU A 159 2.55 -7.25 8.43
CA LEU A 159 3.21 -5.93 8.48
C LEU A 159 3.79 -5.56 7.11
N THR A 160 4.44 -6.52 6.44
CA THR A 160 5.00 -6.33 5.09
C THR A 160 3.92 -5.88 4.11
N TRP A 161 2.79 -6.57 4.08
CA TRP A 161 1.65 -6.19 3.25
C TRP A 161 1.03 -4.86 3.66
N ALA A 162 0.87 -4.59 4.96
CA ALA A 162 0.32 -3.32 5.45
C ALA A 162 1.16 -2.13 4.96
N LEU A 163 2.48 -2.23 5.10
CA LEU A 163 3.42 -1.19 4.69
C LEU A 163 3.43 -1.02 3.16
N ASP A 164 3.45 -2.12 2.40
CA ASP A 164 3.45 -2.08 0.94
C ASP A 164 2.11 -1.55 0.37
N LEU A 165 0.97 -1.90 0.99
CA LEU A 165 -0.33 -1.36 0.61
C LEU A 165 -0.44 0.14 0.93
N ALA A 166 0.02 0.58 2.10
CA ALA A 166 0.09 2.00 2.44
C ALA A 166 0.99 2.76 1.46
N THR A 167 2.16 2.21 1.14
CA THR A 167 3.10 2.75 0.14
C THR A 167 2.46 2.89 -1.24
N ALA A 168 1.75 1.85 -1.70
CA ALA A 168 0.99 1.89 -2.95
C ALA A 168 -0.09 2.97 -2.91
N GLY A 169 -0.78 3.08 -1.78
CA GLY A 169 -1.79 4.11 -1.51
C GLY A 169 -1.27 5.53 -1.68
N LEU A 170 -0.16 5.84 -1.02
CA LEU A 170 0.49 7.15 -1.07
C LEU A 170 0.89 7.51 -2.51
N ALA A 171 1.52 6.58 -3.23
CA ALA A 171 1.91 6.78 -4.62
C ALA A 171 0.68 6.94 -5.55
N ALA A 172 -0.36 6.13 -5.36
CA ALA A 172 -1.61 6.22 -6.12
C ALA A 172 -2.31 7.55 -5.90
N TYR A 173 -2.37 8.02 -4.65
CA TYR A 173 -2.92 9.31 -4.29
C TYR A 173 -2.13 10.48 -4.90
N ALA A 174 -0.80 10.44 -4.81
CA ALA A 174 0.05 11.46 -5.40
C ALA A 174 -0.21 11.55 -6.91
N LEU A 175 -0.23 10.40 -7.60
CA LEU A 175 -0.52 10.33 -9.03
C LEU A 175 -1.93 10.84 -9.35
N ALA A 176 -2.94 10.41 -8.59
CA ALA A 176 -4.32 10.86 -8.77
C ALA A 176 -4.48 12.37 -8.56
N TRP A 177 -3.67 12.98 -7.70
CA TRP A 177 -3.69 14.43 -7.48
C TRP A 177 -3.18 15.22 -8.70
N THR A 178 -2.29 14.64 -9.51
CA THR A 178 -1.84 15.25 -10.77
C THR A 178 -2.99 15.43 -11.77
N ASP A 179 -3.98 14.54 -11.74
CA ASP A 179 -5.22 14.58 -12.53
C ASP A 179 -6.48 14.70 -11.63
N ARG A 180 -6.36 15.52 -10.55
CA ARG A 180 -7.37 15.60 -9.49
C ARG A 180 -8.78 15.94 -9.97
N TYR A 181 -8.92 16.71 -11.04
CA TYR A 181 -10.24 17.07 -11.56
C TYR A 181 -11.00 15.89 -12.15
N ARG A 182 -10.27 14.92 -12.72
CA ARG A 182 -10.86 13.71 -13.29
C ARG A 182 -11.04 12.63 -12.24
N LEU A 183 -10.02 12.41 -11.40
CA LEU A 183 -9.97 11.25 -10.51
C LEU A 183 -10.52 11.52 -9.11
N LEU A 184 -10.42 12.76 -8.64
CA LEU A 184 -10.81 13.19 -7.29
C LEU A 184 -11.87 14.31 -7.32
N GLY A 185 -12.39 14.60 -8.52
CA GLY A 185 -13.45 15.58 -8.73
C GLY A 185 -14.80 15.09 -8.21
N PRO A 186 -15.91 15.75 -8.59
CA PRO A 186 -17.24 15.42 -8.08
C PRO A 186 -17.79 14.06 -8.53
N CYS A 187 -17.15 13.41 -9.52
CA CYS A 187 -17.58 12.10 -10.02
C CYS A 187 -16.97 10.98 -9.18
N ILE A 188 -17.81 10.04 -8.75
CA ILE A 188 -17.35 8.80 -8.11
C ILE A 188 -16.76 7.90 -9.20
N THR A 189 -15.50 7.52 -9.03
CA THR A 189 -14.79 6.57 -9.89
C THR A 189 -14.31 5.39 -9.07
N ASP A 190 -14.15 4.22 -9.68
CA ASP A 190 -13.57 3.04 -9.00
C ASP A 190 -12.23 3.38 -8.36
N GLU A 191 -11.41 4.17 -9.04
CA GLU A 191 -10.12 4.65 -8.52
C GLU A 191 -10.31 5.48 -7.25
N GLY A 192 -11.21 6.47 -7.29
CA GLY A 192 -11.54 7.28 -6.12
C GLY A 192 -12.06 6.47 -4.94
N LEU A 193 -12.78 5.37 -5.19
CA LEU A 193 -13.28 4.47 -4.16
C LEU A 193 -12.15 3.67 -3.49
N PHE A 194 -11.22 3.10 -4.27
CA PHE A 194 -10.03 2.44 -3.72
C PHE A 194 -9.15 3.41 -2.93
N LEU A 195 -8.91 4.60 -3.49
CA LEU A 195 -8.14 5.63 -2.82
C LEU A 195 -8.79 5.99 -1.47
N ARG A 196 -10.09 6.31 -1.47
CA ARG A 196 -10.83 6.64 -0.24
C ARG A 196 -10.75 5.52 0.81
N ALA A 197 -10.87 4.27 0.40
CA ALA A 197 -10.74 3.12 1.29
C ALA A 197 -9.33 3.03 1.91
N ILE A 198 -8.28 3.23 1.13
CA ILE A 198 -6.89 3.18 1.58
C ILE A 198 -6.56 4.37 2.48
N ASP A 199 -7.04 5.57 2.16
CA ASP A 199 -6.86 6.77 2.99
C ASP A 199 -7.52 6.59 4.36
N ALA A 200 -8.77 6.15 4.38
CA ALA A 200 -9.47 5.82 5.61
C ALA A 200 -8.72 4.74 6.41
N LEU A 201 -8.15 3.75 5.73
CA LEU A 201 -7.43 2.66 6.38
C LEU A 201 -6.11 3.09 7.02
N PHE A 202 -5.36 4.03 6.43
CA PHE A 202 -3.99 4.33 6.85
C PHE A 202 -3.69 5.78 7.22
N PHE A 203 -4.36 6.77 6.65
CA PHE A 203 -3.90 8.16 6.67
C PHE A 203 -4.85 9.12 7.37
N SER A 204 -6.17 8.91 7.35
CA SER A 204 -7.09 9.87 7.96
C SER A 204 -7.22 9.66 9.48
N SER A 205 -7.08 10.77 10.23
CA SER A 205 -7.44 10.86 11.64
C SER A 205 -8.72 11.65 11.87
N ARG A 206 -9.20 12.48 10.91
CA ARG A 206 -10.37 13.38 11.07
C ARG A 206 -11.73 12.77 11.46
N ARG A 207 -11.94 11.47 11.35
CA ARG A 207 -13.12 10.80 11.94
C ARG A 207 -12.89 10.35 13.39
N VAL A 208 -11.63 10.24 13.76
CA VAL A 208 -11.20 9.97 15.12
C VAL A 208 -11.28 11.25 15.92
N GLY A 209 -12.22 11.35 16.86
CA GLY A 209 -12.13 12.30 17.96
C GLY A 209 -10.96 11.95 18.89
N MET A 210 -9.73 11.97 18.35
CA MET A 210 -8.51 11.57 19.03
C MET A 210 -7.98 12.75 19.85
N ASP A 211 -8.72 13.13 20.90
CA ASP A 211 -8.07 13.76 22.04
C ASP A 211 -7.15 12.68 22.68
N LEU A 212 -5.86 12.98 22.70
CA LEU A 212 -4.76 12.20 23.26
C LEU A 212 -5.15 11.49 24.58
N GLY A 213 -5.59 10.23 24.48
CA GLY A 213 -6.01 9.47 25.66
C GLY A 213 -6.82 8.22 25.34
N VAL A 214 -6.20 7.26 24.66
CA VAL A 214 -6.61 5.83 24.57
C VAL A 214 -8.12 5.60 24.60
N LYS A 215 -8.81 5.78 23.45
CA LYS A 215 -10.16 5.23 23.27
C LYS A 215 -10.20 4.32 22.04
N CYS A 216 -10.50 3.06 22.35
CA CYS A 216 -10.74 1.87 21.54
C CYS A 216 -10.50 2.00 20.01
N PRO A 217 -9.42 1.41 19.48
CA PRO A 217 -9.19 1.24 18.03
C PRO A 217 -10.36 0.56 17.28
N ASP A 218 -11.22 -0.13 18.01
CA ASP A 218 -12.31 -0.94 17.49
C ASP A 218 -13.50 -0.11 16.99
N ALA A 219 -13.90 0.93 17.74
CA ALA A 219 -15.06 1.76 17.39
C ALA A 219 -14.81 2.61 16.13
N TYR A 220 -13.56 3.00 15.88
CA TYR A 220 -13.17 3.71 14.66
C TYR A 220 -13.20 2.80 13.43
N PHE A 221 -12.82 1.53 13.59
CA PHE A 221 -12.83 0.63 12.45
C PHE A 221 -14.24 0.51 11.87
N ASP A 222 -15.27 0.51 12.74
CA ASP A 222 -16.68 0.52 12.32
C ASP A 222 -17.05 1.76 11.49
N GLU A 223 -16.38 2.91 11.68
CA GLU A 223 -16.62 4.14 10.93
C GLU A 223 -15.99 4.13 9.52
N ILE A 224 -14.94 3.33 9.30
CA ILE A 224 -14.29 3.18 7.99
C ILE A 224 -14.75 1.93 7.24
N VAL A 225 -15.54 1.06 7.88
CA VAL A 225 -16.08 -0.17 7.28
C VAL A 225 -16.85 0.11 6.00
N GLU A 226 -17.65 1.17 5.95
CA GLU A 226 -18.39 1.53 4.73
C GLU A 226 -17.46 1.86 3.56
N ASP A 227 -16.37 2.58 3.82
CA ASP A 227 -15.38 2.95 2.80
C ASP A 227 -14.64 1.71 2.28
N LEU A 228 -14.27 0.80 3.19
CA LEU A 228 -13.66 -0.49 2.86
C LEU A 228 -14.63 -1.39 2.07
N GLN A 229 -15.89 -1.46 2.50
CA GLN A 229 -16.91 -2.33 1.90
C GLN A 229 -17.05 -2.07 0.40
N VAL A 230 -17.16 -0.80 0.03
CA VAL A 230 -17.37 -0.41 -1.37
C VAL A 230 -16.18 -0.82 -2.23
N ALA A 231 -14.95 -0.63 -1.75
CA ALA A 231 -13.75 -1.08 -2.46
C ALA A 231 -13.66 -2.62 -2.53
N MET A 232 -14.05 -3.33 -1.48
CA MET A 232 -14.07 -4.80 -1.43
C MET A 232 -15.08 -5.40 -2.41
N GLU A 233 -16.25 -4.78 -2.55
CA GLU A 233 -17.27 -5.17 -3.54
C GLU A 233 -16.77 -5.02 -4.98
N LEU A 234 -15.92 -4.03 -5.26
CA LEU A 234 -15.25 -3.89 -6.56
C LEU A 234 -14.23 -5.00 -6.83
N CYS A 235 -13.56 -5.53 -5.80
CA CYS A 235 -12.63 -6.66 -5.94
C CYS A 235 -13.36 -7.98 -6.22
N SER A 236 -14.41 -8.26 -5.43
CA SER A 236 -15.21 -9.48 -5.57
C SER A 236 -16.58 -9.32 -4.92
N PRO A 237 -17.68 -9.68 -5.62
CA PRO A 237 -19.02 -9.63 -5.03
C PRO A 237 -19.24 -10.66 -3.91
N HIS A 238 -18.36 -11.66 -3.77
CA HIS A 238 -18.46 -12.73 -2.76
C HIS A 238 -17.36 -12.65 -1.71
N TRP A 239 -17.01 -11.44 -1.31
CA TRP A 239 -15.94 -11.26 -0.35
C TRP A 239 -16.30 -11.80 1.05
N PRO A 240 -15.31 -12.38 1.77
CA PRO A 240 -15.57 -12.92 3.11
C PRO A 240 -15.68 -11.79 4.14
N ARG A 241 -16.79 -11.73 4.90
CA ARG A 241 -17.02 -10.71 5.96
C ARG A 241 -15.89 -10.64 6.99
N THR A 242 -15.18 -11.74 7.17
CA THR A 242 -14.02 -11.86 8.06
C THR A 242 -12.78 -11.11 7.57
N ALA A 243 -12.71 -10.71 6.29
CA ALA A 243 -11.63 -9.88 5.75
C ALA A 243 -11.50 -8.53 6.48
N TYR A 244 -12.57 -7.98 7.06
CA TYR A 244 -12.47 -6.81 7.93
C TYR A 244 -11.50 -7.00 9.10
N LYS A 245 -11.40 -8.21 9.65
CA LYS A 245 -10.44 -8.51 10.72
C LYS A 245 -9.00 -8.40 10.22
N VAL A 246 -8.76 -8.69 8.94
CA VAL A 246 -7.44 -8.49 8.32
C VAL A 246 -7.14 -7.01 8.22
N PHE A 247 -8.02 -6.21 7.62
CA PHE A 247 -7.83 -4.76 7.47
C PHE A 247 -7.70 -4.04 8.82
N LYS A 248 -8.44 -4.48 9.85
CA LYS A 248 -8.31 -3.96 11.21
C LYS A 248 -6.93 -4.24 11.80
N ARG A 249 -6.46 -5.48 11.71
CA ARG A 249 -5.10 -5.86 12.15
C ARG A 249 -4.02 -5.13 11.33
N CYS A 250 -4.25 -4.96 10.03
CA CYS A 250 -3.40 -4.20 9.12
C CYS A 250 -3.18 -2.77 9.61
N ARG A 251 -4.26 -2.04 9.89
CA ARG A 251 -4.19 -0.68 10.45
C ARG A 251 -3.43 -0.66 11.77
N GLN A 252 -3.73 -1.59 12.68
CA GLN A 252 -3.05 -1.67 13.97
C GLN A 252 -1.53 -1.89 13.80
N SER A 253 -1.13 -2.84 12.96
CA SER A 253 0.28 -3.10 12.66
C SER A 253 0.98 -1.88 12.06
N TYR A 254 0.33 -1.20 11.11
CA TYR A 254 0.88 0.01 10.50
C TYR A 254 1.04 1.16 11.52
N LEU A 255 0.04 1.39 12.38
CA LEU A 255 0.12 2.44 13.41
C LEU A 255 1.19 2.16 14.46
N ILE A 256 1.41 0.88 14.81
CA ILE A 256 2.52 0.46 15.67
C ILE A 256 3.86 0.78 15.00
N GLU A 257 4.00 0.45 13.71
CA GLU A 257 5.22 0.72 12.95
C GLU A 257 5.50 2.23 12.87
N LEU A 258 4.50 3.05 12.53
CA LEU A 258 4.65 4.52 12.52
C LEU A 258 5.12 5.06 13.87
N SER A 259 4.54 4.57 14.97
CA SER A 259 4.92 4.96 16.32
C SER A 259 6.38 4.61 16.64
N GLN A 260 6.87 3.45 16.19
CA GLN A 260 8.27 3.05 16.33
C GLN A 260 9.23 3.97 15.56
N LEU A 261 8.77 4.55 14.45
CA LEU A 261 9.51 5.55 13.66
C LEU A 261 9.44 6.95 14.27
N GLY A 262 8.67 7.15 15.35
CA GLY A 262 8.43 8.46 15.94
C GLY A 262 7.47 9.33 15.12
N LEU A 263 6.65 8.72 14.25
CA LEU A 263 5.63 9.40 13.46
C LEU A 263 4.23 9.17 14.08
N SER A 264 3.47 10.24 14.24
CA SER A 264 2.04 10.15 14.58
C SER A 264 1.18 10.06 13.32
N LEU A 265 -0.04 9.52 13.46
CA LEU A 265 -1.01 9.52 12.37
C LEU A 265 -1.36 10.95 11.92
N GLU A 266 -1.45 11.89 12.86
CA GLU A 266 -1.68 13.32 12.56
C GLU A 266 -0.58 13.90 11.66
N GLN A 267 0.69 13.59 11.92
CA GLN A 267 1.79 14.03 11.06
C GLN A 267 1.68 13.45 9.65
N VAL A 268 1.25 12.20 9.52
CA VAL A 268 1.01 11.58 8.21
C VAL A 268 -0.18 12.25 7.50
N GLU A 269 -1.26 12.54 8.23
CA GLU A 269 -2.42 13.26 7.70
C GLU A 269 -2.04 14.67 7.25
N ASP A 270 -1.25 15.41 8.05
CA ASP A 270 -0.74 16.74 7.70
C ASP A 270 0.08 16.72 6.40
N ILE A 271 0.95 15.71 6.23
CA ILE A 271 1.69 15.52 4.98
C ILE A 271 0.72 15.27 3.82
N CYS A 272 -0.27 14.40 4.01
CA CYS A 272 -1.30 14.09 3.03
C CYS A 272 -2.18 15.30 2.66
N ASP A 273 -2.49 16.17 3.62
CA ASP A 273 -3.34 17.34 3.44
C ASP A 273 -2.58 18.55 2.88
N SER A 274 -1.26 18.62 3.09
CA SER A 274 -0.42 19.72 2.61
C SER A 274 -0.54 19.97 1.10
N ILE A 275 -0.77 18.91 0.31
CA ILE A 275 -0.97 19.01 -1.14
C ILE A 275 -2.29 19.72 -1.49
N ILE A 276 -3.33 19.55 -0.67
CA ILE A 276 -4.64 20.18 -0.82
C ILE A 276 -4.52 21.68 -0.58
N GLU A 277 -3.77 22.06 0.46
CA GLU A 277 -3.52 23.46 0.80
C GLU A 277 -2.71 24.18 -0.28
N ARG A 278 -1.65 23.52 -0.78
CA ARG A 278 -0.73 24.11 -1.77
C ARG A 278 -1.26 24.06 -3.20
N ARG A 279 -2.08 23.06 -3.55
CA ARG A 279 -2.65 22.87 -4.89
C ARG A 279 -4.17 22.55 -4.79
N PRO A 280 -5.00 23.51 -4.32
CA PRO A 280 -6.41 23.25 -4.09
C PRO A 280 -7.20 23.00 -5.38
N PHE A 281 -8.41 22.47 -5.22
CA PHE A 281 -9.39 22.48 -6.29
C PHE A 281 -9.81 23.90 -6.63
N VAL A 282 -9.54 24.32 -7.86
CA VAL A 282 -10.02 25.59 -8.40
C VAL A 282 -11.15 25.30 -9.38
N TYR A 283 -12.39 25.50 -8.96
CA TYR A 283 -13.57 25.43 -9.82
C TYR A 283 -13.88 26.84 -10.37
N ARG A 284 -13.68 27.05 -11.66
CA ARG A 284 -14.10 28.31 -12.31
C ARG A 284 -15.60 28.22 -12.58
N ARG A 285 -16.41 29.07 -11.93
CA ARG A 285 -17.81 29.26 -12.32
C ARG A 285 -17.84 29.78 -13.75
N VAL A 286 -18.30 28.97 -14.69
CA VAL A 286 -18.69 29.45 -16.00
C VAL A 286 -19.97 30.25 -15.79
N ARG A 287 -19.89 31.58 -15.86
CA ARG A 287 -21.10 32.39 -16.06
C ARG A 287 -21.62 32.01 -17.44
N THR A 288 -22.66 31.20 -17.46
CA THR A 288 -23.56 31.17 -18.61
C THR A 288 -24.27 32.51 -18.59
N ASP A 289 -23.77 33.46 -19.37
CA ASP A 289 -24.56 34.62 -19.75
C ASP A 289 -25.76 34.08 -20.53
N HIS A 290 -26.84 33.78 -19.82
CA HIS A 290 -28.16 33.72 -20.41
C HIS A 290 -28.49 35.16 -20.76
N GLY A 291 -28.14 35.54 -22.00
CA GLY A 291 -28.71 36.72 -22.62
C GLY A 291 -30.22 36.50 -22.73
N GLU A 292 -30.97 37.18 -21.87
CA GLU A 292 -32.03 38.16 -22.19
C GLU A 292 -32.72 38.64 -20.91
#